data_AF-A0A948W255-F1
#
_entry.id   AF-A0A948W255-F1
#
_cell.length_a   1.000
_cell.length_b   1.000
_cell.length_c   1.000
_cell.angle_alpha   90.00
_cell.angle_beta   90.00
_cell.angle_gamma   90.00
#
_symmetry.space_group_name_H-M   'P 1'
#
loop_
_entity.id
_entity.type
_entity.pdbx_description
1 polymer ?
#
loop_
_entity_poly.entity_id
_entity_poly.type
_entity_poly.pdbx_seq_one_letter_code
_entity_poly.pdbx_strand_id
1 'polypeptide(L)'
;MVVVRGAGPGRQGLLRPFEGYGYCEHNWGVQPRHSAADWLHFWGAGLAGVVLDCFYDAGVHHHYGYLWTENGDGYVVSPSHFGFDPTDPMSGFRVRSPGIDLAVTVLTHHRNRMRIPPVIPYLDIDYHEMLVEVRGSAMLPGGAVEVDAIGKYDHNFNLW
;
A
#
# COMPACT_ATOMS: atom_id res chain seq x y z
N MET A 1 -5.99 11.09 -8.64
CA MET A 1 -7.04 11.01 -9.68
C MET A 1 -6.81 9.73 -10.47
N VAL A 2 -7.66 8.71 -10.28
CA VAL A 2 -7.61 7.49 -11.10
C VAL A 2 -8.33 7.80 -12.42
N VAL A 3 -7.63 7.64 -13.54
CA VAL A 3 -8.26 7.68 -14.87
C VAL A 3 -8.36 6.26 -15.37
N VAL A 4 -9.56 5.70 -15.27
CA VAL A 4 -9.92 4.44 -15.92
C VAL A 4 -10.12 4.73 -17.40
N ARG A 5 -9.29 4.16 -18.28
CA ARG A 5 -9.58 4.08 -19.71
C ARG A 5 -9.71 2.62 -20.10
N GLY A 6 -10.91 2.24 -20.53
CA GLY A 6 -11.17 0.94 -21.14
C GLY A 6 -10.36 0.76 -22.43
N ALA A 7 -10.11 -0.50 -22.77
CA ALA A 7 -9.39 -0.91 -23.97
C ALA A 7 -10.07 -0.34 -25.23
N GLY A 8 -9.45 0.67 -25.84
CA GLY A 8 -9.77 1.11 -27.19
C GLY A 8 -9.05 0.23 -28.22
N PRO A 9 -9.67 -0.08 -29.37
CA PRO A 9 -9.05 -0.92 -30.37
C PRO A 9 -7.88 -0.21 -31.05
N GLY A 10 -6.72 -0.88 -31.07
CA GLY A 10 -5.71 -0.70 -32.11
C GLY A 10 -4.56 0.26 -31.80
N ARG A 11 -3.46 -0.28 -31.25
CA ARG A 11 -2.09 0.07 -31.68
C ARG A 11 -1.18 -1.16 -31.50
N GLN A 12 -1.15 -2.02 -32.51
CA GLN A 12 -0.15 -3.09 -32.64
C GLN A 12 1.22 -2.46 -32.93
N GLY A 13 2.26 -2.86 -32.21
CA GLY A 13 3.65 -2.63 -32.64
C GLY A 13 4.63 -2.04 -31.62
N LEU A 14 4.23 -1.72 -30.40
CA LEU A 14 5.17 -1.41 -29.31
C LEU A 14 4.99 -2.44 -28.21
N LEU A 15 6.04 -3.21 -27.92
CA LEU A 15 6.14 -4.00 -26.69
C LEU A 15 6.01 -3.02 -25.52
N ARG A 16 4.80 -2.90 -24.99
CA ARG A 16 4.57 -2.21 -23.73
C ARG A 16 5.03 -3.18 -22.65
N PRO A 17 6.08 -2.89 -21.87
CA PRO A 17 6.51 -3.80 -20.81
C PRO A 17 5.42 -3.97 -19.74
N PHE A 18 4.43 -3.06 -19.70
CA PHE A 18 3.28 -3.11 -18.82
C PHE A 18 2.00 -2.67 -19.59
N GLU A 19 1.00 -3.55 -19.68
CA GLU A 19 -0.40 -3.18 -19.95
C GLU A 19 -1.15 -3.24 -18.62
N GLY A 20 -1.86 -2.17 -18.25
CA GLY A 20 -2.61 -2.16 -17.00
C GLY A 20 -3.00 -0.78 -16.50
N TYR A 21 -3.70 -0.78 -15.37
CA TYR A 21 -4.08 0.41 -14.62
C TYR A 21 -2.89 0.91 -13.80
N GLY A 22 -2.71 2.22 -13.71
CA GLY A 22 -1.65 2.85 -12.92
C GLY A 22 -2.26 3.75 -11.86
N TYR A 23 -1.91 3.51 -10.60
CA TYR A 23 -2.23 4.38 -9.49
C TYR A 23 -0.97 5.16 -9.09
N CYS A 24 -1.08 6.49 -9.05
CA CYS A 24 -0.05 7.37 -8.51
C CYS A 24 -0.68 8.11 -7.36
N GLU A 25 -0.09 7.94 -6.19
CA GLU A 25 -0.44 8.72 -5.02
C GLU A 25 0.84 9.18 -4.35
N HIS A 26 0.72 10.34 -3.75
CA HIS A 26 1.83 11.12 -3.23
C HIS A 26 1.38 11.63 -1.87
N ASN A 27 1.74 10.91 -0.83
CA ASN A 27 1.55 11.35 0.55
C ASN A 27 2.92 11.59 1.16
N TRP A 28 3.50 12.71 0.76
CA TRP A 28 4.45 13.41 1.60
C TRP A 28 3.67 14.37 2.47
N GLY A 29 2.85 13.84 3.37
CA GLY A 29 2.55 14.58 4.59
C GLY A 29 3.87 14.74 5.34
N VAL A 30 4.16 15.91 5.89
CA VAL A 30 5.26 16.06 6.85
C VAL A 30 4.98 15.06 7.96
N GLN A 31 5.70 13.94 7.97
CA GLN A 31 5.49 12.95 9.00
C GLN A 31 5.99 13.55 10.31
N PRO A 32 5.13 13.61 11.34
CA PRO A 32 5.54 14.11 12.64
C PRO A 32 6.59 13.17 13.23
N ARG A 33 7.19 13.63 14.32
CA ARG A 33 8.11 12.82 15.10
C ARG A 33 7.37 11.57 15.60
N HIS A 34 8.11 10.54 15.98
CA HIS A 34 7.56 9.26 16.45
C HIS A 34 6.35 8.75 15.64
N SER A 35 6.60 8.41 14.39
CA SER A 35 5.56 7.88 13.51
C SER A 35 5.92 6.52 12.95
N ALA A 36 4.92 5.68 12.87
CA ALA A 36 4.97 4.40 12.17
C ALA A 36 3.80 4.37 11.20
N ALA A 37 4.06 4.02 9.95
CA ALA A 37 3.03 3.90 8.95
C ALA A 37 3.28 2.68 8.07
N ASP A 38 2.25 1.85 7.98
CA ASP A 38 2.14 0.76 7.04
C ASP A 38 1.11 1.10 6.00
N TRP A 39 1.48 0.97 4.74
CA TRP A 39 0.62 1.36 3.66
C TRP A 39 0.74 0.46 2.46
N LEU A 40 -0.35 -0.25 2.15
CA LEU A 40 -0.45 -1.09 0.97
C LEU A 40 -1.45 -0.50 -0.01
N HIS A 41 -1.02 -0.30 -1.24
CA HIS A 41 -1.90 -0.01 -2.37
C HIS A 41 -1.76 -1.12 -3.39
N PHE A 42 -2.85 -1.55 -3.98
CA PHE A 42 -2.83 -2.62 -4.97
C PHE A 42 -3.89 -2.41 -6.03
N TRP A 43 -3.62 -2.95 -7.21
CA TRP A 43 -4.50 -2.88 -8.36
C TRP A 43 -4.37 -4.14 -9.20
N GLY A 44 -5.51 -4.62 -9.69
CA GLY A 44 -5.63 -5.80 -10.50
C GLY A 44 -6.69 -5.62 -11.58
N ALA A 45 -7.01 -6.69 -12.28
CA ALA A 45 -8.13 -6.66 -13.23
C ALA A 45 -9.45 -6.45 -12.47
N GLY A 46 -10.12 -5.33 -12.73
CA GLY A 46 -11.44 -5.04 -12.16
C GLY A 46 -11.46 -4.66 -10.68
N LEU A 47 -10.30 -4.44 -10.05
CA LEU A 47 -10.20 -4.03 -8.65
C LEU A 47 -9.02 -3.11 -8.35
N ALA A 48 -9.17 -2.26 -7.35
CA ALA A 48 -8.09 -1.54 -6.70
C ALA A 48 -8.37 -1.43 -5.21
N GLY A 49 -7.32 -1.31 -4.40
CA GLY A 49 -7.49 -1.17 -2.96
C GLY A 49 -6.33 -0.44 -2.31
N VAL A 50 -6.64 0.11 -1.14
CA VAL A 50 -5.69 0.73 -0.23
C VAL A 50 -5.98 0.21 1.18
N VAL A 51 -4.94 -0.14 1.91
CA VAL A 51 -5.00 -0.48 3.34
C VAL A 51 -3.90 0.30 4.02
N LEU A 52 -4.26 1.10 5.01
CA LEU A 52 -3.35 1.91 5.79
C LEU A 52 -3.56 1.66 7.28
N ASP A 53 -2.45 1.52 7.98
CA ASP A 53 -2.38 1.58 9.43
C ASP A 53 -1.26 2.54 9.81
N CYS A 54 -1.58 3.64 10.51
CA CYS A 54 -0.54 4.56 10.95
C CYS A 54 -0.78 5.12 12.34
N PHE A 55 0.35 5.46 12.97
CA PHE A 55 0.44 6.08 14.27
C PHE A 55 1.26 7.36 14.15
N TYR A 56 0.71 8.47 14.63
CA TYR A 56 1.35 9.78 14.65
C TYR A 56 1.37 10.34 16.08
N ASP A 57 2.36 11.19 16.39
CA ASP A 57 2.61 11.89 17.68
C ASP A 57 1.38 12.36 18.49
N ALA A 58 0.26 12.65 17.83
CA ALA A 58 -0.99 13.02 18.51
C ALA A 58 -1.67 11.86 19.27
N GLY A 59 -1.11 10.64 19.20
CA GLY A 59 -1.65 9.45 19.87
C GLY A 59 -2.94 8.91 19.24
N VAL A 60 -3.30 9.42 18.05
CA VAL A 60 -4.47 8.97 17.31
C VAL A 60 -3.99 8.05 16.20
N HIS A 61 -4.40 6.79 16.28
CA HIS A 61 -4.18 5.87 15.18
C HIS A 61 -5.15 6.21 14.04
N HIS A 62 -4.64 6.19 12.82
CA HIS A 62 -5.47 6.26 11.63
C HIS A 62 -5.41 4.93 10.91
N HIS A 63 -6.58 4.36 10.67
CA HIS A 63 -6.72 3.11 9.95
C HIS A 63 -7.79 3.29 8.91
N TYR A 64 -7.47 2.94 7.67
CA TYR A 64 -8.49 2.86 6.65
C TYR A 64 -8.14 1.80 5.61
N GLY A 65 -9.11 0.94 5.34
CA GLY A 65 -9.15 0.11 4.15
C GLY A 65 -10.19 0.69 3.20
N TYR A 66 -9.85 0.87 1.94
CA TYR A 66 -10.82 1.19 0.91
C TYR A 66 -10.56 0.33 -0.31
N LEU A 67 -11.60 -0.32 -0.84
CA LEU A 67 -11.51 -1.09 -2.07
C LEU A 67 -12.56 -0.62 -3.07
N TRP A 68 -12.17 -0.63 -4.33
CA TRP A 68 -13.00 -0.35 -5.49
C TRP A 68 -13.01 -1.58 -6.39
N THR A 69 -14.18 -1.92 -6.90
CA THR A 69 -14.38 -2.96 -7.93
C THR A 69 -15.27 -2.42 -9.04
N GLU A 70 -15.41 -3.16 -10.13
CA GLU A 70 -16.35 -2.81 -11.20
C GLU A 70 -17.81 -2.75 -10.71
N ASN A 71 -18.14 -3.51 -9.66
CA ASN A 71 -19.51 -3.68 -9.18
C ASN A 71 -19.83 -2.85 -7.93
N GLY A 72 -18.88 -2.05 -7.46
CA GLY A 72 -19.06 -1.21 -6.27
C GLY A 72 -17.77 -1.01 -5.48
N ASP A 73 -17.90 -0.32 -4.37
CA ASP A 73 -16.82 0.03 -3.47
C ASP A 73 -17.18 -0.21 -2.01
N GLY A 74 -16.17 -0.24 -1.14
CA GLY A 74 -16.37 -0.49 0.27
C GLY A 74 -15.25 0.11 1.13
N TYR A 75 -15.67 0.64 2.28
CA TYR A 75 -14.80 1.23 3.27
C TYR A 75 -14.74 0.36 4.52
N VAL A 76 -13.54 0.07 4.99
CA VAL A 76 -13.23 -0.73 6.18
C VAL A 76 -12.51 0.17 7.17
N VAL A 77 -13.25 0.70 8.15
CA VAL A 77 -12.68 1.46 9.27
C VAL A 77 -12.30 0.48 10.36
N SER A 78 -11.17 -0.18 10.20
CA SER A 78 -10.66 -1.08 11.22
C SER A 78 -9.14 -1.12 11.22
N PRO A 79 -8.51 -1.28 12.40
CA PRO A 79 -7.08 -1.52 12.48
C PRO A 79 -6.67 -2.69 11.58
N SER A 80 -5.53 -2.52 10.92
CA SER A 80 -4.97 -3.50 10.00
C SER A 80 -3.61 -3.94 10.50
N HIS A 81 -3.46 -5.23 10.74
CA HIS A 81 -2.20 -5.80 11.16
C HIS A 81 -1.34 -6.13 9.93
N PHE A 82 -0.22 -5.44 9.79
CA PHE A 82 0.82 -5.73 8.80
C PHE A 82 1.90 -6.61 9.43
N GLY A 83 2.07 -7.83 8.93
CA GLY A 83 3.10 -8.76 9.40
C GLY A 83 4.50 -8.50 8.82
N PHE A 84 4.79 -7.27 8.38
CA PHE A 84 6.06 -6.94 7.76
C PHE A 84 7.20 -6.97 8.79
N ASP A 85 8.31 -7.60 8.43
CA ASP A 85 9.54 -7.62 9.23
C ASP A 85 10.63 -6.77 8.57
N PRO A 86 11.00 -5.60 9.12
CA PRO A 86 12.04 -4.75 8.54
C PRO A 86 13.44 -5.37 8.59
N THR A 87 13.66 -6.43 9.38
CA THR A 87 14.92 -7.16 9.45
C THR A 87 15.07 -8.19 8.33
N ASP A 88 13.96 -8.64 7.74
CA ASP A 88 13.91 -9.50 6.56
C ASP A 88 12.88 -8.95 5.55
N PRO A 89 13.19 -7.83 4.87
CA PRO A 89 12.20 -7.09 4.08
C PRO A 89 11.76 -7.80 2.80
N MET A 90 12.43 -8.90 2.42
CA MET A 90 12.04 -9.72 1.28
C MET A 90 11.14 -10.89 1.68
N SER A 91 10.96 -11.13 2.99
CA SER A 91 10.01 -12.13 3.46
C SER A 91 8.58 -11.72 3.11
N GLY A 92 7.81 -12.65 2.54
CA GLY A 92 6.39 -12.44 2.31
C GLY A 92 5.65 -12.31 3.64
N PHE A 93 4.61 -11.49 3.67
CA PHE A 93 3.85 -11.20 4.90
C PHE A 93 2.35 -11.20 4.66
N ARG A 94 1.56 -11.04 5.74
CA ARG A 94 0.12 -10.90 5.65
C ARG A 94 -0.36 -9.55 6.16
N VAL A 95 -1.42 -9.05 5.52
CA VAL A 95 -2.20 -7.90 5.98
C VAL A 95 -3.59 -8.40 6.37
N ARG A 96 -4.00 -8.15 7.62
CA ARG A 96 -5.28 -8.63 8.16
C ARG A 96 -6.06 -7.50 8.80
N SER A 97 -7.34 -7.42 8.48
CA SER A 97 -8.32 -6.53 9.10
C SER A 97 -9.69 -7.24 9.05
N PRO A 98 -10.69 -6.85 9.87
CA PRO A 98 -12.06 -7.34 9.72
C PRO A 98 -12.55 -7.25 8.26
N GLY A 99 -12.70 -8.41 7.63
CA GLY A 99 -13.10 -8.51 6.22
C GLY A 99 -11.95 -8.36 5.22
N ILE A 100 -10.68 -8.40 5.61
CA ILE A 100 -9.50 -8.38 4.73
C ILE A 100 -8.49 -9.44 5.21
N ASP A 101 -8.09 -10.37 4.33
CA ASP A 101 -6.94 -11.26 4.53
C ASP A 101 -6.14 -11.31 3.23
N LEU A 102 -4.98 -10.64 3.23
CA LEU A 102 -4.11 -10.50 2.07
C LEU A 102 -2.76 -11.12 2.39
N ALA A 103 -2.26 -11.95 1.49
CA ALA A 103 -0.88 -12.39 1.42
C ALA A 103 -0.11 -11.46 0.46
N VAL A 104 1.05 -10.98 0.91
CA VAL A 104 1.90 -10.05 0.19
C VAL A 104 3.22 -10.75 -0.11
N THR A 105 3.59 -10.81 -1.38
CA THR A 105 4.88 -11.32 -1.85
C THR A 105 5.72 -10.15 -2.34
N VAL A 106 6.91 -9.96 -1.78
CA VAL A 106 7.79 -8.85 -2.16
C VAL A 106 8.52 -9.19 -3.45
N LEU A 107 8.34 -8.35 -4.48
CA LEU A 107 8.99 -8.50 -5.79
C LEU A 107 10.31 -7.73 -5.84
N THR A 108 10.28 -6.49 -5.37
CA THR A 108 11.46 -5.63 -5.29
C THR A 108 11.37 -4.76 -4.05
N HIS A 109 12.51 -4.44 -3.46
CA HIS A 109 12.62 -3.61 -2.28
C HIS A 109 13.61 -2.48 -2.49
N HIS A 110 13.23 -1.29 -2.05
CA HIS A 110 14.07 -0.11 -1.96
C HIS A 110 14.02 0.40 -0.51
N ARG A 111 15.17 0.67 0.07
CA ARG A 111 15.28 1.25 1.42
C ARG A 111 15.98 2.58 1.36
N ASN A 112 15.32 3.61 1.85
CA ASN A 112 15.92 4.91 2.07
C ASN A 112 16.09 5.13 3.56
N ARG A 113 17.32 5.44 3.96
CA ARG A 113 17.61 5.91 5.32
C ARG A 113 18.24 7.27 5.24
N MET A 114 17.59 8.26 5.85
CA MET A 114 18.09 9.63 5.88
C MET A 114 18.25 10.09 7.32
N ARG A 115 19.47 10.52 7.64
CA ARG A 115 19.83 11.14 8.90
C ARG A 115 20.57 12.43 8.61
N ILE A 116 20.16 13.55 9.19
CA ILE A 116 20.88 14.83 9.05
C ILE A 116 21.32 15.40 10.43
N PRO A 117 22.24 14.73 11.16
CA PRO A 117 22.89 15.36 12.30
C PRO A 117 24.01 16.30 11.82
N PRO A 118 24.28 17.44 12.49
CA PRO A 118 23.57 18.06 13.60
C PRO A 118 22.52 19.11 13.16
N VAL A 119 22.26 19.25 11.85
CA VAL A 119 21.47 20.36 11.30
C VAL A 119 19.96 20.18 11.55
N ILE A 120 19.47 18.94 11.48
CA ILE A 120 18.07 18.59 11.77
C ILE A 120 18.08 17.36 12.69
N PRO A 121 18.29 17.54 14.01
CA PRO A 121 18.50 16.43 14.95
C PRO A 121 17.30 15.50 15.12
N TYR A 122 16.15 15.86 14.55
CA TYR A 122 14.87 15.15 14.63
C TYR A 122 14.47 14.47 13.32
N LEU A 123 15.33 14.49 12.28
CA LEU A 123 15.06 13.77 11.04
C LEU A 123 15.87 12.47 11.01
N ASP A 124 15.22 11.36 11.38
CA ASP A 124 15.72 9.99 11.29
C ASP A 124 14.67 9.14 10.59
N ILE A 125 14.69 9.20 9.25
CA ILE A 125 13.75 8.47 8.40
C ILE A 125 14.34 7.09 8.10
N ASP A 126 13.59 6.04 8.42
CA ASP A 126 13.81 4.69 7.91
C ASP A 126 12.59 4.27 7.09
N TYR A 127 12.76 4.25 5.77
CA TYR A 127 11.67 4.08 4.82
C TYR A 127 11.94 2.90 3.92
N HIS A 128 10.97 2.00 3.83
CA HIS A 128 10.97 0.86 2.93
C HIS A 128 9.85 1.04 1.91
N GLU A 129 10.21 0.95 0.65
CA GLU A 129 9.32 1.02 -0.50
C GLU A 129 9.44 -0.30 -1.27
N MET A 130 8.33 -0.95 -1.52
CA MET A 130 8.30 -2.28 -2.12
C MET A 130 7.31 -2.36 -3.25
N LEU A 131 7.72 -3.00 -4.34
CA LEU A 131 6.79 -3.56 -5.32
C LEU A 131 6.39 -4.94 -4.83
N VAL A 132 5.11 -5.24 -4.83
CA VAL A 132 4.58 -6.48 -4.25
C VAL A 132 3.53 -7.13 -5.14
N GLU A 133 3.40 -8.45 -5.07
CA GLU A 133 2.16 -9.15 -5.45
C GLU A 133 1.26 -9.26 -4.22
N VAL A 134 -0.04 -9.10 -4.43
CA VAL A 134 -1.06 -9.18 -3.39
C VAL A 134 -2.10 -10.21 -3.81
N ARG A 135 -2.30 -11.23 -2.97
CA ARG A 135 -3.33 -12.26 -3.17
C ARG A 135 -4.15 -12.45 -1.92
N GLY A 136 -5.45 -12.70 -2.04
CA GLY A 136 -6.29 -13.01 -0.87
C GLY A 136 -7.73 -12.63 -1.09
N SER A 137 -8.39 -12.18 -0.03
CA SER A 137 -9.80 -11.82 -0.09
C SER A 137 -10.13 -10.56 0.70
N ALA A 138 -11.18 -9.88 0.25
CA ALA A 138 -11.77 -8.76 0.96
C ALA A 138 -13.30 -8.84 0.90
N MET A 139 -13.97 -8.35 1.94
CA MET A 139 -15.42 -8.31 2.04
C MET A 139 -15.92 -6.92 1.68
N LEU A 140 -16.76 -6.81 0.65
CA LEU A 140 -17.40 -5.57 0.24
C LEU A 140 -18.93 -5.65 0.38
N PRO A 141 -19.62 -4.50 0.37
CA PRO A 141 -21.07 -4.48 0.18
C PRO A 141 -21.44 -5.16 -1.15
N GLY A 142 -21.84 -6.43 -1.08
CA GLY A 142 -22.09 -7.27 -2.25
C GLY A 142 -21.46 -8.66 -2.17
N GLY A 143 -20.50 -8.87 -1.26
CA GLY A 143 -19.92 -10.18 -0.97
C GLY A 143 -18.40 -10.17 -0.89
N ALA A 144 -17.82 -11.37 -0.77
CA ALA A 144 -16.39 -11.57 -0.82
C ALA A 144 -15.86 -11.34 -2.24
N VAL A 145 -14.74 -10.66 -2.34
CA VAL A 145 -14.00 -10.40 -3.57
C VAL A 145 -12.61 -11.00 -3.42
N GLU A 146 -12.22 -11.79 -4.41
CA GLU A 146 -10.86 -12.30 -4.53
C GLU A 146 -9.94 -11.18 -5.01
N VAL A 147 -8.77 -11.09 -4.38
CA VAL A 147 -7.71 -10.16 -4.73
C VAL A 147 -6.60 -10.95 -5.41
N ASP A 148 -6.28 -10.58 -6.64
CA ASP A 148 -5.07 -10.99 -7.37
C ASP A 148 -4.55 -9.75 -8.09
N ALA A 149 -3.50 -9.15 -7.52
CA ALA A 149 -3.09 -7.80 -7.85
C ALA A 149 -1.58 -7.62 -7.72
N ILE A 150 -1.09 -6.56 -8.36
CA ILE A 150 0.22 -5.99 -8.06
C ILE A 150 0.01 -4.74 -7.20
N GLY A 151 0.99 -4.40 -6.40
CA GLY A 151 0.87 -3.28 -5.48
C GLY A 151 2.19 -2.64 -5.13
N LYS A 152 2.06 -1.56 -4.37
CA LYS A 152 3.13 -0.89 -3.69
C LYS A 152 2.88 -0.98 -2.19
N TYR A 153 3.90 -1.38 -1.45
CA TYR A 153 3.90 -1.32 0.01
C TYR A 153 4.95 -0.33 0.49
N ASP A 154 4.52 0.58 1.35
CA ASP A 154 5.35 1.58 1.99
C ASP A 154 5.32 1.35 3.49
N HIS A 155 6.49 1.17 4.08
CA HIS A 155 6.68 1.14 5.52
C HIS A 155 7.58 2.30 5.92
N ASN A 156 7.13 3.09 6.88
CA ASN A 156 7.94 4.15 7.46
C ASN A 156 8.05 3.97 8.96
N PHE A 157 9.26 4.13 9.46
CA PHE A 157 9.55 4.20 10.88
C PHE A 157 10.43 5.42 11.19
N ASN A 158 9.81 6.44 11.80
CA ASN A 158 10.50 7.62 12.30
C ASN A 158 10.65 7.49 13.81
N LEU A 159 11.88 7.26 14.27
CA LEU A 159 12.17 6.88 15.66
C LEU A 159 12.26 8.04 16.67
N TRP A 160 12.16 9.30 16.24
CA TRP A 160 12.51 10.46 17.07
C TRP A 160 11.72 11.72 16.74
#